data_AF-X1R961-F1
#
_entry.id   AF-X1R961-F1
#
_cell.length_a   1.000
_cell.length_b   1.000
_cell.length_c   1.000
_cell.angle_alpha   90.00
_cell.angle_beta   90.00
_cell.angle_gamma   90.00
#
_symmetry.space_group_name_H-M   'P 1'
#
loop_
_entity.id
_entity.type
_entity.pdbx_description
1 polymer ?
#
loop_
_entity_poly.entity_id
_entity_poly.type
_entity_poly.pdbx_seq_one_letter_code
_entity_poly.pdbx_strand_id
1 'polypeptide(L)' 'MSKCPYCNAEIQLADFFDVIEKEKKGILKKKIGDFKGERIHVGFGFNRVRMWVCPSCDKILGFSESAYKS' A
#
# COMPACT_ATOMS: atom_id res chain seq x y z
N MET A 1 -15.43 -1.38 3.51
CA MET A 1 -14.25 -0.51 3.70
C MET A 1 -13.55 -0.91 4.97
N SER A 2 -12.22 -0.91 4.96
CA SER A 2 -11.41 -1.23 6.14
C SER A 2 -11.32 0.01 7.03
N LYS A 3 -11.30 -0.16 8.35
CA LYS A 3 -11.12 0.95 9.30
C LYS A 3 -9.83 0.77 10.08
N CYS A 4 -9.21 1.88 10.45
CA CYS A 4 -8.09 1.88 11.39
C CYS A 4 -8.57 1.37 12.77
N PRO A 5 -7.94 0.34 13.36
CA PRO A 5 -8.34 -0.18 14.67
C PRO A 5 -8.06 0.80 15.82
N TYR A 6 -7.30 1.88 15.57
CA TYR A 6 -6.88 2.82 16.61
C TYR A 6 -7.66 4.13 16.62
N CYS A 7 -8.04 4.64 15.45
CA CYS A 7 -8.72 5.94 15.32
C CYS A 7 -10.07 5.83 14.60
N ASN A 8 -10.49 4.62 14.20
CA ASN A 8 -11.70 4.35 13.43
C ASN A 8 -11.82 5.10 12.10
N ALA A 9 -10.74 5.77 11.65
CA ALA A 9 -10.67 6.39 10.34
C ALA A 9 -10.88 5.34 9.24
N GLU A 10 -11.57 5.74 8.20
CA GLU A 10 -11.78 4.91 7.03
C GLU A 10 -10.49 4.84 6.21
N ILE A 11 -10.12 3.62 5.80
CA ILE A 11 -8.90 3.35 5.08
C ILE A 11 -9.25 2.85 3.68
N GLN A 12 -8.70 3.51 2.68
CA GLN A 12 -8.85 3.19 1.27
C GLN A 12 -7.54 2.62 0.70
N LEU A 13 -7.65 1.79 -0.32
CA LEU A 13 -6.46 1.22 -0.97
C LEU A 13 -5.57 2.32 -1.62
N ALA A 14 -6.19 3.40 -2.08
CA ALA A 14 -5.52 4.55 -2.69
C ALA A 14 -4.63 5.34 -1.70
N ASP A 15 -4.84 5.15 -0.39
CA ASP A 15 -4.01 5.75 0.65
C ASP A 15 -2.61 5.10 0.67
N PHE A 16 -2.53 3.82 0.29
CA PHE A 16 -1.28 3.06 0.31
C PHE A 16 -0.65 2.82 -1.05
N PHE A 17 -1.42 2.92 -2.13
CA PHE A 17 -0.94 2.65 -3.47
C PHE A 17 -1.24 3.81 -4.42
N ASP A 18 -0.38 3.98 -5.41
CA ASP A 18 -0.72 4.77 -6.58
C ASP A 18 -1.88 4.10 -7.34
N VAL A 19 -2.82 4.89 -7.80
CA VAL A 19 -3.92 4.43 -8.66
C VAL A 19 -3.72 5.08 -10.01
N ILE A 20 -3.34 4.27 -10.99
CA ILE A 20 -3.14 4.74 -12.36
C ILE A 20 -4.45 4.48 -13.10
N GLU A 21 -5.11 5.55 -13.53
CA GLU A 21 -6.26 5.47 -14.41
C GLU A 21 -5.79 5.48 -15.86
N LYS A 22 -6.11 4.42 -16.60
CA LYS A 22 -5.78 4.33 -18.02
C LYS A 22 -7.03 4.02 -18.81
N GLU A 23 -7.36 4.90 -19.74
CA GLU A 23 -8.42 4.67 -20.70
C GLU A 23 -7.90 3.78 -21.84
N LYS A 24 -8.60 2.69 -22.14
CA LYS A 24 -8.31 1.85 -23.30
C LYS A 24 -9.61 1.51 -24.01
N LYS A 25 -9.78 2.00 -25.25
CA LYS A 25 -10.98 1.82 -26.08
C LYS A 25 -12.27 2.29 -25.38
N GLY A 26 -12.26 3.46 -24.76
CA GLY A 26 -13.43 4.04 -24.07
C GLY A 26 -13.75 3.41 -22.70
N ILE A 27 -12.94 2.46 -22.22
CA ILE A 27 -13.09 1.85 -20.90
C ILE A 27 -12.00 2.37 -19.97
N LEU A 28 -12.41 3.05 -18.88
CA LEU A 28 -11.55 3.43 -17.77
C LEU A 28 -11.13 2.18 -16.98
N LYS A 29 -9.84 1.85 -17.01
CA LYS A 29 -9.25 0.80 -16.18
C LYS A 29 -8.41 1.43 -15.09
N LYS A 30 -8.72 1.12 -13.83
CA LYS A 30 -7.89 1.47 -12.68
C LYS A 30 -6.86 0.36 -12.46
N LYS A 31 -5.58 0.71 -12.45
CA LYS A 31 -4.48 -0.21 -12.12
C LYS A 31 -3.85 0.24 -10.81
N ILE A 32 -3.62 -0.72 -9.92
CA ILE A 32 -2.84 -0.49 -8.69
C ILE A 32 -1.36 -0.39 -9.09
N GLY A 33 -0.75 0.75 -8.77
CA GLY A 33 0.65 1.07 -9.00
C GLY A 33 1.52 0.74 -7.80
N ASP A 34 2.52 1.58 -7.55
CA ASP A 34 3.50 1.36 -6.50
C ASP A 34 2.94 1.63 -5.09
N PHE A 35 3.51 0.93 -4.10
CA PHE A 35 3.20 1.17 -2.69
C PHE A 35 3.88 2.46 -2.22
N LYS A 36 3.09 3.39 -1.66
CA LYS A 36 3.51 4.72 -1.19
C LYS A 36 4.18 4.71 0.19
N GLY A 37 3.89 3.71 1.01
CA GLY A 37 4.40 3.64 2.38
C GLY A 37 5.87 3.24 2.47
N GLU A 38 6.40 3.31 3.68
CA GLU A 38 7.80 2.97 3.95
C GLU A 38 8.11 1.50 3.64
N ARG A 39 9.31 1.27 3.09
CA ARG A 39 9.84 -0.05 2.81
C ARG A 39 11.07 -0.27 3.64
N ILE A 40 11.03 -1.26 4.52
CA ILE A 40 12.12 -1.62 5.41
C ILE A 40 12.93 -2.74 4.77
N HIS A 41 14.25 -2.63 4.87
CA HIS A 41 15.17 -3.69 4.50
C HIS A 41 15.47 -4.54 5.73
N VAL A 42 15.10 -5.82 5.70
CA VAL A 42 15.33 -6.75 6.81
C VAL A 42 16.37 -7.80 6.39
N GLY A 43 17.61 -7.61 6.85
CA GLY A 43 18.70 -8.60 6.77
C GLY A 43 19.55 -8.57 5.49
N PHE A 44 20.41 -9.59 5.35
CA PHE A 44 21.23 -9.84 4.16
C PHE A 44 20.36 -10.52 3.08
N GLY A 45 19.90 -9.77 2.08
CA GLY A 45 19.09 -10.28 0.95
C GLY A 45 18.28 -9.19 0.23
N PHE A 46 17.37 -9.55 -0.68
CA PHE A 46 16.48 -8.60 -1.38
C PHE A 46 15.08 -8.46 -0.72
N ASN A 47 14.93 -8.93 0.53
CA ASN A 47 13.64 -8.90 1.21
C ASN A 47 13.28 -7.47 1.63
N ARG A 48 12.35 -6.87 0.86
CA ARG A 48 11.74 -5.58 1.19
C ARG A 48 10.41 -5.85 1.88
N VAL A 49 10.26 -5.36 3.10
CA VAL A 49 9.01 -5.40 3.84
C VAL A 49 8.31 -4.06 3.69
N ARG A 50 7.03 -4.08 3.31
CA ARG A 50 6.18 -2.90 3.31
C ARG A 50 5.66 -2.69 4.72
N MET A 51 5.87 -1.50 5.27
CA MET A 51 5.27 -1.08 6.53
C MET A 51 3.99 -0.30 6.24
N TRP A 52 2.89 -0.75 6.82
CA TRP A 52 1.58 -0.13 6.67
C TRP A 52 1.33 0.79 7.85
N VAL A 53 1.11 2.07 7.57
CA VAL A 53 0.89 3.10 8.58
C VAL A 53 -0.43 3.80 8.28
N CYS A 54 -1.27 3.98 9.29
CA CYS A 54 -2.54 4.68 9.10
C CYS A 54 -2.27 6.15 8.70
N PRO A 55 -2.83 6.64 7.57
CA PRO A 55 -2.59 8.01 7.11
C PRO A 55 -3.21 9.08 8.02
N SER A 56 -4.09 8.69 8.95
CA SER A 56 -4.82 9.63 9.81
C SER A 56 -4.24 9.75 11.22
N CYS A 57 -3.53 8.73 11.71
CA CYS A 57 -3.03 8.71 13.10
C CYS A 57 -1.62 8.15 13.24
N ASP A 58 -0.92 7.90 12.12
CA ASP A 58 0.46 7.44 12.04
C ASP A 58 0.80 6.16 12.81
N LYS A 59 -0.23 5.39 13.20
CA LYS A 59 -0.02 4.11 13.88
C LYS A 59 0.25 3.00 12.86
N ILE A 60 1.22 2.17 13.21
CA ILE A 60 1.57 0.98 12.43
C ILE A 60 0.40 0.00 12.46
N LEU A 61 -0.10 -0.31 11.27
CA LEU A 61 -1.18 -1.27 11.02
C LEU A 61 -0.62 -2.67 10.79
N GLY A 62 0.62 -2.79 10.32
CA GLY A 62 1.29 -4.06 10.15
C GLY A 62 2.43 -4.01 9.13
N PHE A 63 2.97 -5.19 8.85
CA PHE A 63 4.06 -5.40 7.92
C PHE A 63 3.65 -6.46 6.91
N SER A 64 4.01 -6.28 5.64
CA SER A 64 3.82 -7.32 4.61
C SER A 64 5.09 -7.48 3.80
N GLU A 65 5.54 -8.72 3.63
CA GLU A 65 6.64 -9.02 2.73
C GLU A 65 6.24 -8.68 1.29
N SER A 66 7.11 -7.96 0.58
CA SER A 66 7.00 -7.89 -0.87
C SER A 66 7.86 -9.00 -1.46
N ALA A 67 7.22 -10.11 -1.83
CA ALA A 67 7.88 -11.13 -2.63
C ALA A 67 8.30 -10.48 -3.96
N TYR A 68 9.60 -10.36 -4.19
CA TYR A 68 10.13 -10.04 -5.52
C TYR A 68 9.73 -11.21 -6.43
N LYS A 69 8.83 -10.99 -7.39
CA LYS A 69 8.80 -11.86 -8.57
C LYS A 69 10.01 -11.45 -9.41
N SER A 70 11.08 -12.23 -9.27
CA SER A 70 12.22 -12.21 -10.18
C SER A 70 11.77 -12.46 -11.61
#